data_AF-A0A8B9LNV0-F1
#
_entry.id   AF-A0A8B9LNV0-F1
#
_cell.length_a   1.000
_cell.length_b   1.000
_cell.length_c   1.000
_cell.angle_alpha   90.00
_cell.angle_beta   90.00
_cell.angle_gamma   90.00
#
_symmetry.space_group_name_H-M   'P 1'
#
loop_
_entity.id
_entity.type
_entity.pdbx_description
1 polymer ?
#
loop_
_entity_poly.entity_id
_entity_poly.type
_entity_poly.pdbx_seq_one_letter_code
_entity_poly.pdbx_strand_id
1 'polypeptide(L)'
;MTFTCSVIISLFSLQISSTSSSPALSDKSRYASFFRVIPSDVHQTKALAKFMKYFKWDWVGVVNLDDDYGKPALEKFLNDSKEENICIAFQEELPNYLGYTNIEQRIKEVADKIQTFENATVVLLIVRPEHVKMIFQEMIKRNITRIWISSDAWSTTRYLMKMEGINRVGEIFGLTFLTGNIPGFKDYLQNLTIPPGVKNDYIREYKQIRFNCSQKSEHTSPSACNVTDPQEQNDDYLLRAVDLTEAYGQRVAVYALAHAIKKLLKCNDTACSGDTDFLPWKLVDILHLMNFTLDNQTYTFNEQGDFENGYDLIRWKMIGNGRELEVVGKFLIKNGSINVYQDKIPWRNTTMPLSRCSEACPPGTEKKKSSISCCYSCTNCSEGFYSADMDQTACQPCPNDTWSLPGSSQCEVWKIWYLEWSAAHSIVVIIGTVIGIVLLVFSFIFFIRHRENPLIKDFFIVSCLMKLGLLVSFGSVIVFLGRPTKYLCMAQQTMYALGFTLCVSCILAKAFNTFIAFIASDPVRQRKLSRLDKPFVIIIFLTLVQALICIFWLVFDPLDASDSLSKSQA
;
A
#
# COMPACT_ATOMS: atom_id res chain seq x y z
N MET A 1 27.36 27.42 -16.09
CA MET A 1 27.59 28.24 -17.30
C MET A 1 26.43 29.18 -17.59
N THR A 2 25.18 28.70 -17.66
CA THR A 2 24.03 29.59 -17.91
C THR A 2 23.86 30.68 -16.85
N PHE A 3 23.97 30.35 -15.56
CA PHE A 3 23.87 31.33 -14.46
C PHE A 3 24.90 32.46 -14.61
N THR A 4 26.17 32.10 -14.82
CA THR A 4 27.26 33.08 -14.99
C THR A 4 27.05 33.95 -16.23
N CYS A 5 26.64 33.36 -17.36
CA CYS A 5 26.32 34.14 -18.56
C CYS A 5 25.12 35.07 -18.34
N SER A 6 24.06 34.60 -17.67
CA SER A 6 22.84 35.37 -17.47
C SER A 6 23.07 36.61 -16.60
N VAL A 7 23.92 36.51 -15.58
CA VAL A 7 24.30 37.68 -14.74
C VAL A 7 25.08 38.71 -15.54
N ILE A 8 25.97 38.27 -16.44
CA ILE A 8 26.79 39.21 -17.24
C ILE A 8 25.94 39.83 -18.35
N ILE A 9 25.12 39.01 -19.03
CA ILE A 9 24.30 39.42 -20.16
C ILE A 9 23.14 40.31 -19.72
N SER A 10 22.61 40.15 -18.49
CA SER A 10 21.51 40.98 -18.00
C SER A 10 21.79 42.48 -18.02
N LEU A 11 23.07 42.87 -18.02
CA LEU A 11 23.53 44.25 -18.11
C LEU A 11 23.62 44.80 -19.55
N PHE A 12 23.72 43.93 -20.57
CA PHE A 12 24.11 44.34 -21.93
C PHE A 12 23.27 43.75 -23.07
N SER A 13 22.49 42.70 -22.83
CA SER A 13 21.78 41.99 -23.90
C SER A 13 20.64 41.09 -23.38
N LEU A 14 19.93 40.47 -24.31
CA LEU A 14 18.87 39.50 -24.09
C LEU A 14 19.43 38.08 -24.21
N GLN A 15 18.96 37.15 -23.38
CA GLN A 15 19.27 35.73 -23.50
C GLN A 15 17.98 34.90 -23.58
N ILE A 16 17.82 34.09 -24.64
CA ILE A 16 16.75 33.09 -24.75
C ILE A 16 17.39 31.69 -24.73
N SER A 17 17.07 30.89 -23.71
CA SER A 17 17.57 29.52 -23.58
C SER A 17 16.54 28.49 -24.06
N SER A 18 17.02 27.39 -24.64
CA SER A 18 16.18 26.24 -25.02
C SER A 18 16.38 25.02 -24.12
N THR A 19 17.29 25.07 -23.14
CA THR A 19 17.69 23.91 -22.32
C THR A 19 17.93 24.24 -20.85
N SER A 20 17.94 25.51 -20.45
CA SER A 20 18.19 25.89 -19.05
C SER A 20 16.89 25.95 -18.24
N SER A 21 16.56 24.84 -17.58
CA SER A 21 15.26 24.60 -16.94
C SER A 21 15.22 24.89 -15.43
N SER A 22 16.38 25.18 -14.81
CA SER A 22 16.46 25.47 -13.37
C SER A 22 15.47 26.55 -12.92
N PRO A 23 14.77 26.38 -11.78
CA PRO A 23 13.82 27.36 -11.26
C PRO A 23 14.44 28.71 -10.91
N ALA A 24 15.71 28.72 -10.50
CA ALA A 24 16.39 29.94 -10.08
C ALA A 24 16.49 31.00 -11.19
N LEU A 25 16.45 30.60 -12.47
CA LEU A 25 16.50 31.50 -13.62
C LEU A 25 15.21 32.29 -13.86
N SER A 26 14.11 31.94 -13.16
CA SER A 26 12.85 32.67 -13.22
C SER A 26 12.83 33.93 -12.33
N ASP A 27 13.84 34.11 -11.46
CA ASP A 27 13.96 35.32 -10.63
C ASP A 27 14.38 36.53 -11.46
N LYS A 28 13.40 37.33 -11.89
CA LYS A 28 13.62 38.55 -12.69
C LYS A 28 14.33 39.68 -11.96
N SER A 29 14.44 39.63 -10.62
CA SER A 29 15.25 40.61 -9.89
C SER A 29 16.75 40.39 -10.15
N ARG A 30 17.15 39.15 -10.44
CA ARG A 30 18.54 38.75 -10.74
C ARG A 30 18.79 38.56 -12.23
N TYR A 31 17.81 38.03 -12.95
CA TYR A 31 17.91 37.62 -14.37
C TYR A 31 16.87 38.35 -15.23
N ALA A 32 16.91 39.69 -15.21
CA ALA A 32 15.88 40.54 -15.83
C ALA A 32 15.67 40.30 -17.34
N SER A 33 16.72 39.99 -18.11
CA SER A 33 16.64 39.77 -19.56
C SER A 33 16.76 38.29 -19.97
N PHE A 34 16.57 37.37 -19.03
CA PHE A 34 16.58 35.93 -19.31
C PHE A 34 15.18 35.46 -19.73
N PHE A 35 15.10 34.67 -20.79
CA PHE A 35 13.89 34.00 -21.25
C PHE A 35 14.21 32.55 -21.59
N ARG A 36 13.20 31.70 -21.64
CA ARG A 36 13.35 30.34 -22.15
C ARG A 36 12.10 29.81 -22.83
N VAL A 37 12.32 28.99 -23.85
CA VAL A 37 11.26 28.39 -24.68
C VAL A 37 10.86 26.99 -24.21
N ILE A 38 11.14 26.71 -22.93
CA ILE A 38 10.85 25.46 -22.25
C ILE A 38 10.28 25.78 -20.85
N PRO A 39 9.56 24.84 -20.21
CA PRO A 39 9.09 25.03 -18.84
C PRO A 39 10.19 24.96 -17.79
N SER A 40 9.90 25.55 -16.64
CA SER A 40 10.70 25.39 -15.42
C SER A 40 10.64 23.97 -14.85
N ASP A 41 11.73 23.50 -14.26
CA ASP A 41 11.76 22.23 -13.52
C ASP A 41 10.76 22.18 -12.35
N VAL A 42 10.26 23.33 -11.88
CA VAL A 42 9.12 23.40 -10.94
C VAL A 42 7.92 22.57 -11.42
N HIS A 43 7.71 22.53 -12.73
CA HIS A 43 6.64 21.75 -13.34
C HIS A 43 7.04 20.30 -13.62
N GLN A 44 8.33 20.04 -13.83
CA GLN A 44 8.85 18.70 -14.09
C GLN A 44 8.64 17.77 -12.89
N THR A 45 9.05 18.21 -11.69
CA THR A 45 8.92 17.43 -10.45
C THR A 45 7.46 17.12 -10.13
N LYS A 46 6.58 18.09 -10.36
CA LYS A 46 5.13 17.92 -10.21
C LYS A 46 4.56 16.92 -11.22
N ALA A 47 5.02 16.96 -12.47
CA ALA A 47 4.64 15.98 -13.48
C ALA A 47 5.09 14.57 -13.08
N LEU A 48 6.34 14.42 -12.62
CA LEU A 48 6.89 13.14 -12.15
C LEU A 48 6.06 12.57 -10.99
N ALA A 49 5.76 13.37 -9.97
CA ALA A 49 4.92 12.95 -8.84
C ALA A 49 3.53 12.48 -9.31
N LYS A 50 2.89 13.19 -10.24
CA LYS A 50 1.59 12.79 -10.79
C LYS A 50 1.65 11.49 -11.59
N PHE A 51 2.69 11.28 -12.40
CA PHE A 51 2.86 10.02 -13.10
C PHE A 51 3.14 8.87 -12.12
N MET A 52 3.98 9.07 -11.12
CA MET A 52 4.24 8.06 -10.08
C MET A 52 2.96 7.67 -9.33
N LYS A 53 2.12 8.64 -8.96
CA LYS A 53 0.81 8.38 -8.36
C LYS A 53 -0.11 7.58 -9.29
N TYR A 54 -0.15 7.92 -10.57
CA TYR A 54 -0.94 7.19 -11.56
C TYR A 54 -0.49 5.72 -11.66
N PHE A 55 0.82 5.47 -11.66
CA PHE A 55 1.39 4.13 -11.65
C PHE A 55 1.41 3.46 -10.26
N LYS A 56 0.81 4.08 -9.23
CA LYS A 56 0.79 3.57 -7.84
C LYS A 56 2.19 3.23 -7.30
N TRP A 57 3.18 4.05 -7.67
CA TRP A 57 4.53 3.99 -7.13
C TRP A 57 4.62 4.93 -5.94
N ASP A 58 4.47 4.38 -4.73
CA ASP A 58 4.46 5.16 -3.48
C ASP A 58 5.76 5.01 -2.66
N TRP A 59 6.73 4.23 -3.15
CA TRP A 59 8.03 4.01 -2.52
C TRP A 59 9.16 4.12 -3.54
N VAL A 60 9.90 5.23 -3.55
CA VAL A 60 10.83 5.58 -4.64
C VAL A 60 12.23 5.90 -4.11
N GLY A 61 13.28 5.41 -4.77
CA GLY A 61 14.65 5.84 -4.53
C GLY A 61 15.01 7.08 -5.35
N VAL A 62 15.85 7.98 -4.84
CA VAL A 62 16.27 9.19 -5.57
C VAL A 62 17.79 9.31 -5.56
N VAL A 63 18.36 9.60 -6.72
CA VAL A 63 19.79 9.95 -6.87
C VAL A 63 19.90 11.31 -7.54
N ASN A 64 20.59 12.26 -6.90
CA ASN A 64 20.78 13.62 -7.41
C ASN A 64 22.25 14.00 -7.51
N LEU A 65 22.56 15.02 -8.32
CA LEU A 65 23.86 15.69 -8.29
C LEU A 65 23.92 16.77 -7.21
N ASP A 66 25.12 16.95 -6.66
CA ASP A 66 25.52 18.12 -5.87
C ASP A 66 25.85 19.30 -6.82
N ASP A 67 24.81 19.89 -7.44
CA ASP A 67 24.92 21.12 -8.21
C ASP A 67 23.62 21.96 -8.19
N ASP A 68 23.67 23.13 -8.83
CA ASP A 68 22.57 24.10 -8.93
C ASP A 68 21.36 23.61 -9.76
N TYR A 69 21.45 22.41 -10.33
CA TYR A 69 20.35 21.74 -11.01
C TYR A 69 19.76 20.63 -10.11
N GLY A 70 20.61 19.71 -9.63
CA GLY A 70 20.20 18.54 -8.87
C GLY A 70 19.57 18.87 -7.51
N LYS A 71 20.17 19.79 -6.73
CA LYS A 71 19.69 20.12 -5.38
C LYS A 71 18.30 20.79 -5.38
N PRO A 72 18.06 21.87 -6.17
CA PRO A 72 16.73 22.50 -6.22
C PRO A 72 15.65 21.55 -6.76
N ALA A 73 15.98 20.73 -7.76
CA ALA A 73 15.04 19.76 -8.33
C ALA A 73 14.67 18.67 -7.31
N LEU A 74 15.63 18.16 -6.53
CA LEU A 74 15.36 17.24 -5.43
C LEU A 74 14.45 17.88 -4.38
N GLU A 75 14.80 19.06 -3.86
CA GLU A 75 14.00 19.74 -2.83
C GLU A 75 12.55 19.93 -3.28
N LYS A 76 12.38 20.36 -4.54
CA LYS A 76 11.04 20.53 -5.12
C LYS A 76 10.31 19.19 -5.27
N PHE A 77 10.99 18.14 -5.72
CA PHE A 77 10.43 16.80 -5.82
C PHE A 77 10.00 16.23 -4.47
N LEU A 78 10.74 16.48 -3.38
CA LEU A 78 10.35 16.05 -2.03
C LEU A 78 9.02 16.70 -1.59
N ASN A 79 8.79 17.96 -1.96
CA ASN A 79 7.53 18.64 -1.68
C ASN A 79 6.38 18.09 -2.55
N ASP A 80 6.59 17.97 -3.85
CA ASP A 80 5.56 17.51 -4.79
C ASP A 80 5.19 16.03 -4.56
N SER A 81 6.16 15.18 -4.23
CA SER A 81 5.93 13.77 -3.88
C SER A 81 5.09 13.63 -2.61
N LYS A 82 5.32 14.48 -1.60
CA LYS A 82 4.52 14.51 -0.38
C LYS A 82 3.06 14.88 -0.63
N GLU A 83 2.80 15.85 -1.52
CA GLU A 83 1.43 16.23 -1.93
C GLU A 83 0.69 15.06 -2.61
N GLU A 84 1.42 14.22 -3.34
CA GLU A 84 0.86 13.07 -4.06
C GLU A 84 0.93 11.74 -3.27
N ASN A 85 1.30 11.78 -1.98
CA ASN A 85 1.47 10.63 -1.07
C ASN A 85 2.51 9.60 -1.52
N ILE A 86 3.64 10.07 -2.03
CA ILE A 86 4.78 9.24 -2.44
C ILE A 86 5.89 9.40 -1.40
N CYS A 87 6.42 8.29 -0.89
CA CYS A 87 7.50 8.27 0.07
C CYS A 87 8.84 7.92 -0.58
N ILE A 88 9.91 8.43 0.03
CA ILE A 88 11.28 8.22 -0.44
C ILE A 88 11.93 7.10 0.37
N ALA A 89 12.40 6.07 -0.34
CA ALA A 89 13.07 4.91 0.24
C ALA A 89 14.50 5.25 0.69
N PHE A 90 15.23 5.90 -0.20
CA PHE A 90 16.58 6.40 0.03
C PHE A 90 16.84 7.59 -0.88
N GLN A 91 17.77 8.42 -0.45
CA GLN A 91 18.28 9.55 -1.22
C GLN A 91 19.80 9.45 -1.22
N GLU A 92 20.40 9.48 -2.40
CA GLU A 92 21.85 9.50 -2.54
C GLU A 92 22.31 10.68 -3.41
N GLU A 93 23.33 11.38 -2.93
CA GLU A 93 23.94 12.49 -3.66
C GLU A 93 25.26 12.08 -4.32
N LEU A 94 25.47 12.51 -5.56
CA LEU A 94 26.69 12.30 -6.33
C LEU A 94 27.43 13.63 -6.55
N PRO A 95 28.77 13.66 -6.44
CA PRO A 95 29.57 14.82 -6.83
C PRO A 95 29.36 15.14 -8.32
N ASN A 96 29.23 16.42 -8.66
CA ASN A 96 29.06 16.88 -10.05
C ASN A 96 30.32 16.71 -10.92
N TYR A 97 31.51 16.76 -10.32
CA TYR A 97 32.77 16.68 -11.06
C TYR A 97 33.25 15.23 -11.22
N LEU A 98 33.32 14.75 -12.46
CA LEU A 98 33.75 13.37 -12.76
C LEU A 98 35.22 13.08 -12.41
N GLY A 99 36.07 14.10 -12.31
CA GLY A 99 37.46 13.93 -11.87
C GLY A 99 37.63 13.90 -10.35
N TYR A 100 36.53 13.84 -9.60
CA TYR A 100 36.57 13.67 -8.16
C TYR A 100 37.22 12.32 -7.81
N THR A 101 38.24 12.35 -6.95
CA THR A 101 39.16 11.22 -6.70
C THR A 101 38.47 9.90 -6.33
N ASN A 102 37.23 9.98 -5.83
CA ASN A 102 36.45 8.82 -5.35
C ASN A 102 35.10 8.63 -6.07
N ILE A 103 34.91 9.17 -7.29
CA ILE A 103 33.62 9.05 -7.98
C ILE A 103 33.19 7.60 -8.19
N GLU A 104 34.11 6.71 -8.58
CA GLU A 104 33.81 5.29 -8.77
C GLU A 104 33.37 4.61 -7.49
N GLN A 105 34.01 4.96 -6.37
CA GLN A 105 33.63 4.44 -5.05
C GLN A 105 32.23 4.93 -4.67
N ARG A 106 31.93 6.20 -4.93
CA ARG A 106 30.60 6.76 -4.69
C ARG A 106 29.53 6.07 -5.54
N ILE A 107 29.81 5.77 -6.81
CA ILE A 107 28.90 5.02 -7.68
C ILE A 107 28.62 3.61 -7.12
N LYS A 108 29.64 2.95 -6.56
CA LYS A 108 29.47 1.65 -5.89
C LYS A 108 28.60 1.75 -4.64
N GLU A 109 28.76 2.80 -3.83
CA GLU A 109 27.91 3.03 -2.65
C GLU A 109 26.45 3.29 -3.05
N VAL A 110 26.22 4.06 -4.11
CA VAL A 110 24.87 4.26 -4.68
C VAL A 110 24.30 2.92 -5.15
N ALA A 111 25.10 2.08 -5.81
CA ALA A 111 24.69 0.73 -6.21
C ALA A 111 24.34 -0.15 -5.00
N ASP A 112 25.15 -0.12 -3.93
CA ASP A 112 24.88 -0.84 -2.69
C ASP A 112 23.56 -0.40 -2.06
N LYS A 113 23.28 0.91 -2.07
CA LYS A 113 22.02 1.47 -1.57
C LYS A 113 20.82 1.00 -2.39
N ILE A 114 20.89 1.10 -3.71
CA ILE A 114 19.83 0.65 -4.62
C ILE A 114 19.54 -0.85 -4.42
N GLN A 115 20.59 -1.64 -4.21
CA GLN A 115 20.46 -3.08 -3.97
C GLN A 115 19.85 -3.40 -2.60
N THR A 116 20.21 -2.65 -1.56
CA THR A 116 19.69 -2.84 -0.18
C THR A 116 18.17 -2.63 -0.10
N PHE A 117 17.62 -1.69 -0.86
CA PHE A 117 16.18 -1.40 -0.87
C PHE A 117 15.47 -2.15 -1.99
N GLU A 118 15.32 -3.47 -1.85
CA GLU A 118 14.72 -4.34 -2.88
C GLU A 118 13.27 -3.96 -3.24
N ASN A 119 12.47 -3.53 -2.25
CA ASN A 119 11.09 -3.10 -2.45
C ASN A 119 10.95 -1.76 -3.18
N ALA A 120 12.03 -0.97 -3.27
CA ALA A 120 12.09 0.26 -4.06
C ALA A 120 12.45 -0.08 -5.51
N THR A 121 11.45 -0.53 -6.27
CA THR A 121 11.63 -0.95 -7.66
C THR A 121 11.82 0.23 -8.62
N VAL A 122 11.39 1.42 -8.22
CA VAL A 122 11.48 2.67 -8.99
C VAL A 122 12.58 3.58 -8.43
N VAL A 123 13.45 4.09 -9.31
CA VAL A 123 14.54 5.00 -8.95
C VAL A 123 14.55 6.22 -9.87
N LEU A 124 14.43 7.42 -9.29
CA LEU A 124 14.54 8.70 -9.98
C LEU A 124 15.99 9.17 -10.04
N LEU A 125 16.48 9.48 -11.24
CA LEU A 125 17.83 9.98 -11.49
C LEU A 125 17.81 11.45 -11.97
N ILE A 126 18.15 12.36 -11.06
CA ILE A 126 18.33 13.79 -11.30
C ILE A 126 19.83 14.06 -11.48
N VAL A 127 20.41 13.48 -12.53
CA VAL A 127 21.86 13.54 -12.79
C VAL A 127 22.13 13.76 -14.28
N ARG A 128 23.37 14.10 -14.63
CA ARG A 128 23.80 14.30 -16.02
C ARG A 128 24.05 12.97 -16.74
N PRO A 129 23.96 12.95 -18.09
CA PRO A 129 24.17 11.75 -18.89
C PRO A 129 25.43 10.94 -18.59
N GLU A 130 26.55 11.61 -18.27
CA GLU A 130 27.83 10.96 -18.00
C GLU A 130 27.79 10.15 -16.69
N HIS A 131 27.07 10.67 -15.68
CA HIS A 131 26.87 9.98 -14.41
C HIS A 131 25.93 8.79 -14.57
N VAL A 132 24.88 8.93 -15.38
CA VAL A 132 23.98 7.81 -15.72
C VAL A 132 24.77 6.67 -16.37
N LYS A 133 25.71 6.98 -17.28
CA LYS A 133 26.58 5.98 -17.90
C LYS A 133 27.32 5.16 -16.83
N MET A 134 27.94 5.82 -15.85
CA MET A 134 28.68 5.17 -14.77
C MET A 134 27.76 4.32 -13.88
N ILE A 135 26.59 4.86 -13.49
CA ILE A 135 25.58 4.12 -12.70
C ILE A 135 25.15 2.86 -13.45
N PHE A 136 24.74 2.99 -14.72
CA PHE A 136 24.25 1.87 -15.52
C PHE A 136 25.33 0.83 -15.79
N GLN A 137 26.58 1.23 -16.01
CA GLN A 137 27.70 0.28 -16.12
C GLN A 137 27.83 -0.57 -14.84
N GLU A 138 27.72 0.05 -13.66
CA GLU A 138 27.78 -0.68 -12.39
C GLU A 138 26.52 -1.56 -12.18
N MET A 139 25.32 -1.08 -12.54
CA MET A 139 24.10 -1.89 -12.50
C MET A 139 24.19 -3.14 -13.39
N ILE A 140 24.71 -2.97 -14.62
CA ILE A 140 24.90 -4.07 -15.59
C ILE A 140 25.91 -5.07 -15.05
N LYS A 141 27.03 -4.60 -14.49
CA LYS A 141 28.07 -5.43 -13.89
C LYS A 141 27.52 -6.28 -12.74
N ARG A 142 26.60 -5.73 -11.94
CA ARG A 142 25.98 -6.39 -10.78
C ARG A 142 24.67 -7.12 -11.08
N ASN A 143 24.18 -7.10 -12.31
CA ASN A 143 22.85 -7.62 -12.69
C ASN A 143 21.68 -6.97 -11.90
N ILE A 144 21.76 -5.68 -11.60
CA ILE A 144 20.69 -4.95 -10.92
C ILE A 144 19.72 -4.38 -11.96
N THR A 145 18.44 -4.72 -11.81
CA THR A 145 17.34 -4.22 -12.65
C THR A 145 16.39 -3.35 -11.84
N ARG A 146 16.00 -2.19 -12.37
CA ARG A 146 14.99 -1.29 -11.78
C ARG A 146 14.14 -0.63 -12.86
N ILE A 147 13.14 0.13 -12.45
CA ILE A 147 12.44 1.10 -13.29
C ILE A 147 13.11 2.45 -13.05
N TRP A 148 13.80 2.95 -14.07
CA TRP A 148 14.52 4.21 -13.99
C TRP A 148 13.64 5.34 -14.48
N ILE A 149 13.56 6.40 -13.71
CA ILE A 149 12.89 7.63 -14.10
C ILE A 149 13.96 8.68 -14.37
N SER A 150 13.98 9.19 -15.59
CA SER A 150 14.90 10.25 -15.99
C SER A 150 14.28 11.63 -15.80
N SER A 151 15.11 12.59 -15.41
CA SER A 151 14.84 13.99 -15.72
C SER A 151 15.06 14.26 -17.22
N ASP A 152 14.66 15.44 -17.68
CA ASP A 152 14.90 15.96 -19.02
C ASP A 152 16.39 15.95 -19.40
N ALA A 153 17.29 16.15 -18.44
CA ALA A 153 18.74 16.23 -18.65
C ALA A 153 19.38 15.03 -19.37
N TRP A 154 18.77 13.84 -19.32
CA TRP A 154 19.30 12.65 -20.00
C TRP A 154 18.26 11.78 -20.70
N SER A 155 16.98 12.18 -20.64
CA SER A 155 15.85 11.43 -21.20
C SER A 155 15.97 11.15 -22.71
N THR A 156 16.67 12.01 -23.45
CA THR A 156 16.85 11.98 -24.91
C THR A 156 18.24 11.51 -25.34
N THR A 157 19.12 11.13 -24.40
CA THR A 157 20.53 10.87 -24.71
C THR A 157 20.75 9.60 -25.54
N ARG A 158 21.07 9.78 -26.83
CA ARG A 158 21.25 8.69 -27.80
C ARG A 158 22.42 7.75 -27.53
N TYR A 159 23.55 8.26 -27.04
CA TYR A 159 24.70 7.38 -26.78
C TYR A 159 24.45 6.43 -25.61
N LEU A 160 23.63 6.84 -24.63
CA LEU A 160 23.16 5.96 -23.55
C LEU A 160 22.17 4.92 -24.08
N MET A 161 21.25 5.31 -24.97
CA MET A 161 20.33 4.36 -25.60
C MET A 161 21.03 3.25 -26.42
N LYS A 162 22.26 3.51 -26.88
CA LYS A 162 23.10 2.57 -27.65
C LYS A 162 24.19 1.90 -26.82
N MET A 163 24.27 2.17 -25.52
CA MET A 163 25.34 1.60 -24.69
C MET A 163 25.21 0.08 -24.59
N GLU A 164 26.35 -0.60 -24.53
CA GLU A 164 26.39 -2.05 -24.36
C GLU A 164 25.68 -2.46 -23.06
N GLY A 165 24.78 -3.44 -23.15
CA GLY A 165 24.05 -3.96 -22.01
C GLY A 165 22.88 -3.10 -21.51
N ILE A 166 22.49 -2.02 -22.20
CA ILE A 166 21.35 -1.16 -21.80
C ILE A 166 20.03 -1.91 -21.59
N ASN A 167 19.85 -3.04 -22.26
CA ASN A 167 18.65 -3.86 -22.09
C ASN A 167 18.61 -4.63 -20.75
N ARG A 168 19.72 -4.66 -20.01
CA ARG A 168 19.87 -5.34 -18.71
C ARG A 168 19.54 -4.46 -17.51
N VAL A 169 19.44 -3.13 -17.65
CA VAL A 169 19.15 -2.26 -16.49
C VAL A 169 17.67 -2.21 -16.12
N GLY A 170 16.77 -2.67 -16.99
CA GLY A 170 15.32 -2.69 -16.76
C GLY A 170 14.55 -1.73 -17.67
N GLU A 171 13.42 -1.21 -17.20
CA GLU A 171 12.61 -0.24 -17.94
C GLU A 171 13.05 1.19 -17.62
N ILE A 172 12.98 2.09 -18.60
CA ILE A 172 13.39 3.49 -18.45
C ILE A 172 12.27 4.38 -18.99
N PHE A 173 11.80 5.29 -18.14
CA PHE A 173 10.86 6.33 -18.46
C PHE A 173 11.49 7.69 -18.21
N GLY A 174 11.00 8.72 -18.87
CA GLY A 174 11.54 10.06 -18.76
C GLY A 174 10.55 11.13 -19.15
N LEU A 175 10.83 12.36 -18.73
CA LEU A 175 10.15 13.53 -19.27
C LEU A 175 11.04 14.21 -20.30
N THR A 176 10.44 14.63 -21.40
CA THR A 176 11.09 15.49 -22.39
C THR A 176 10.22 16.72 -22.66
N PHE A 177 10.85 17.80 -23.09
CA PHE A 177 10.12 18.98 -23.55
C PHE A 177 9.29 18.65 -24.78
N LEU A 178 8.27 19.46 -25.06
CA LEU A 178 7.55 19.33 -26.32
C LEU A 178 8.50 19.62 -27.50
N THR A 179 8.62 18.64 -28.37
CA THR A 179 9.47 18.71 -29.57
C THR A 179 8.60 18.61 -30.82
N GLY A 180 9.19 18.95 -31.96
CA GLY A 180 8.53 18.91 -33.26
C GLY A 180 9.51 18.54 -34.36
N ASN A 181 8.96 18.19 -35.53
CA ASN A 181 9.78 17.94 -36.71
C ASN A 181 10.24 19.27 -37.31
N ILE A 182 11.50 19.34 -37.76
CA ILE A 182 12.02 20.49 -38.52
C ILE A 182 12.11 20.09 -39.99
N PRO A 183 11.19 20.56 -40.86
CA PRO A 183 11.21 20.23 -42.28
C PRO A 183 12.55 20.62 -42.93
N GLY A 184 13.11 19.72 -43.74
CA GLY A 184 14.37 19.95 -44.47
C GLY A 184 15.66 19.92 -43.62
N PHE A 185 15.59 19.87 -42.28
CA PHE A 185 16.80 19.91 -41.45
C PHE A 185 17.65 18.64 -41.57
N LYS A 186 17.00 17.48 -41.75
CA LYS A 186 17.71 16.22 -42.01
C LYS A 186 18.52 16.29 -43.30
N ASP A 187 17.89 16.78 -44.37
CA ASP A 187 18.52 16.93 -45.69
C ASP A 187 19.65 17.96 -45.64
N TYR A 188 19.47 19.04 -44.87
CA TYR A 188 20.51 20.04 -44.61
C TYR A 188 21.73 19.43 -43.90
N LEU A 189 21.52 18.62 -42.87
CA LEU A 189 22.62 17.97 -42.14
C LEU A 189 23.33 16.89 -42.96
N GLN A 190 22.59 16.19 -43.83
CA GLN A 190 23.21 15.25 -44.77
C GLN A 190 24.06 16.00 -45.79
N ASN A 191 23.57 17.12 -46.32
CA ASN A 191 24.23 17.88 -47.37
C ASN A 191 25.01 19.09 -46.85
N LEU A 192 25.69 18.92 -45.72
CA LEU A 192 26.35 20.00 -44.99
C LEU A 192 27.53 20.57 -45.79
N THR A 193 27.35 21.75 -46.40
CA THR A 193 28.39 22.43 -47.19
C THR A 193 28.70 23.79 -46.61
N ILE A 194 29.96 24.21 -46.71
CA ILE A 194 30.36 25.57 -46.34
C ILE A 194 30.19 26.44 -47.59
N PRO A 195 29.31 27.46 -47.59
CA PRO A 195 29.13 28.31 -48.76
C PRO A 195 30.43 29.04 -49.15
N PRO A 196 30.64 29.32 -50.45
CA PRO A 196 31.81 30.07 -50.90
C PRO A 196 31.94 31.41 -50.16
N GLY A 197 33.14 31.68 -49.61
CA GLY A 197 33.43 32.92 -48.87
C GLY A 197 33.00 32.92 -47.39
N VAL A 198 32.37 31.85 -46.90
CA VAL A 198 32.01 31.71 -45.48
C VAL A 198 33.06 30.86 -44.75
N LYS A 199 33.56 31.35 -43.61
CA LYS A 199 34.44 30.58 -42.73
C LYS A 199 33.62 29.96 -41.61
N ASN A 200 33.48 28.63 -41.59
CA ASN A 200 32.89 27.89 -40.48
C ASN A 200 33.88 26.82 -39.99
N ASP A 201 34.61 27.14 -38.93
CA ASP A 201 35.67 26.27 -38.39
C ASP A 201 35.10 25.00 -37.77
N TYR A 202 33.91 25.03 -37.18
CA TYR A 202 33.26 23.86 -36.60
C TYR A 202 32.85 22.83 -37.64
N ILE A 203 32.29 23.26 -38.77
CA ILE A 203 31.98 22.34 -39.88
C ILE A 203 33.27 21.76 -40.44
N ARG A 204 34.32 22.58 -40.59
CA ARG A 204 35.61 22.12 -41.07
C ARG A 204 36.23 21.09 -40.15
N GLU A 205 36.22 21.33 -38.84
CA GLU A 205 36.73 20.44 -37.81
C GLU A 205 35.93 19.15 -37.73
N TYR A 206 34.59 19.24 -37.72
CA TYR A 206 33.69 18.07 -37.80
C TYR A 206 34.04 17.21 -39.02
N LYS A 207 34.15 17.85 -40.20
CA LYS A 207 34.55 17.16 -41.42
C LYS A 207 35.93 16.54 -41.23
N GLN A 208 36.93 17.22 -40.68
CA GLN A 208 38.27 16.65 -40.46
C GLN A 208 38.30 15.45 -39.49
N ILE A 209 37.63 15.53 -38.34
CA ILE A 209 37.58 14.46 -37.32
C ILE A 209 37.03 13.16 -37.91
N ARG A 210 36.06 13.28 -38.82
CA ARG A 210 35.43 12.15 -39.50
C ARG A 210 36.40 11.29 -40.31
N PHE A 211 37.50 11.84 -40.86
CA PHE A 211 38.44 11.14 -41.76
C PHE A 211 39.75 10.69 -41.08
N ASN A 212 39.90 10.85 -39.76
CA ASN A 212 41.10 10.36 -39.05
C ASN A 212 41.06 8.83 -38.84
N CYS A 213 41.32 8.05 -39.90
CA CYS A 213 41.30 6.59 -39.90
C CYS A 213 42.38 5.93 -39.02
N SER A 214 43.37 6.70 -38.55
CA SER A 214 44.44 6.28 -37.64
C SER A 214 43.95 6.02 -36.22
N GLN A 215 42.88 6.70 -35.79
CA GLN A 215 42.25 6.49 -34.49
C GLN A 215 41.14 5.45 -34.65
N LYS A 216 41.28 4.29 -33.99
CA LYS A 216 40.16 3.38 -33.69
C LYS A 216 39.21 4.07 -32.69
N SER A 217 38.56 5.17 -33.09
CA SER A 217 37.51 5.80 -32.30
C SER A 217 36.15 5.27 -32.76
N GLU A 218 35.21 5.17 -31.84
CA GLU A 218 33.80 4.80 -32.08
C GLU A 218 33.06 5.80 -33.01
N HIS A 219 33.73 6.86 -33.47
CA HIS A 219 33.14 8.02 -34.15
C HIS A 219 33.58 8.17 -35.61
N THR A 220 34.20 7.15 -36.20
CA THR A 220 34.58 7.19 -37.63
C THR A 220 33.39 6.87 -38.53
N SER A 221 33.19 7.66 -39.58
CA SER A 221 32.14 7.41 -40.57
C SER A 221 32.47 6.17 -41.41
N PRO A 222 31.48 5.35 -41.81
CA PRO A 222 31.70 4.21 -42.71
C PRO A 222 32.38 4.60 -44.04
N SER A 223 32.22 5.86 -44.47
CA SER A 223 32.81 6.40 -45.71
C SER A 223 34.14 7.14 -45.49
N ALA A 224 34.64 7.19 -44.26
CA ALA A 224 35.78 8.03 -43.85
C ALA A 224 37.12 7.67 -44.50
N CYS A 225 37.33 6.43 -44.93
CA CYS A 225 38.67 5.96 -45.31
C CYS A 225 38.90 5.84 -46.82
N ASN A 226 37.95 6.31 -47.65
CA ASN A 226 38.01 6.14 -49.12
C ASN A 226 37.81 7.47 -49.88
N VAL A 227 38.25 8.60 -49.32
CA VAL A 227 37.92 9.94 -49.83
C VAL A 227 39.18 10.79 -49.98
N THR A 228 39.23 11.56 -51.08
CA THR A 228 40.35 12.43 -51.47
C THR A 228 40.28 13.81 -50.82
N ASP A 229 39.08 14.37 -50.63
CA ASP A 229 38.85 15.62 -49.88
C ASP A 229 37.76 15.45 -48.79
N PRO A 230 38.13 15.52 -47.51
CA PRO A 230 37.21 15.57 -46.37
C PRO A 230 36.12 16.65 -46.46
N GLN A 231 36.38 17.77 -47.12
CA GLN A 231 35.48 18.94 -47.11
C GLN A 231 34.31 18.81 -48.08
N GLU A 232 34.44 18.02 -49.14
CA GLU A 232 33.40 17.85 -50.17
C GLU A 232 32.43 16.71 -49.85
N GLN A 233 32.80 15.80 -48.94
CA GLN A 233 31.99 14.62 -48.64
C GLN A 233 30.92 14.89 -47.56
N ASN A 234 29.77 14.26 -47.79
CA ASN A 234 28.54 14.35 -47.00
C ASN A 234 28.07 12.94 -46.61
N ASP A 235 27.42 12.78 -45.45
CA ASP A 235 26.85 11.50 -44.99
C ASP A 235 25.77 11.68 -43.91
N ASP A 236 25.33 10.56 -43.34
CA ASP A 236 24.32 10.52 -42.30
C ASP A 236 24.90 10.46 -40.87
N TYR A 237 26.19 10.71 -40.67
CA TYR A 237 26.82 10.61 -39.35
C TYR A 237 26.14 11.51 -38.32
N LEU A 238 25.94 12.80 -38.64
CA LEU A 238 25.28 13.74 -37.73
C LEU A 238 23.85 13.32 -37.38
N LEU A 239 23.13 12.74 -38.35
CA LEU A 239 21.79 12.20 -38.11
C LEU A 239 21.79 11.04 -37.10
N ARG A 240 22.88 10.26 -37.06
CA ARG A 240 23.06 9.13 -36.14
C ARG A 240 23.64 9.54 -34.79
N ALA A 241 24.42 10.61 -34.75
CA ALA A 241 25.17 11.08 -33.59
C ALA A 241 24.42 12.10 -32.71
N VAL A 242 23.58 12.95 -33.31
CA VAL A 242 22.90 14.05 -32.60
C VAL A 242 21.40 13.78 -32.48
N ASP A 243 20.77 14.23 -31.39
CA ASP A 243 19.31 14.26 -31.34
C ASP A 243 18.73 15.52 -32.01
N LEU A 244 17.96 15.31 -33.07
CA LEU A 244 17.36 16.39 -33.85
C LEU A 244 16.13 16.98 -33.17
N THR A 245 15.56 16.28 -32.20
CA THR A 245 14.40 16.76 -31.45
C THR A 245 14.76 17.96 -30.57
N GLU A 246 15.97 17.98 -30.00
CA GLU A 246 16.49 19.10 -29.20
C GLU A 246 16.69 20.37 -30.03
N ALA A 247 17.03 20.24 -31.31
CA ALA A 247 17.17 21.37 -32.23
C ALA A 247 15.84 22.12 -32.44
N TYR A 248 14.69 21.48 -32.15
CA TYR A 248 13.39 22.13 -32.25
C TYR A 248 13.27 23.31 -31.30
N GLY A 249 13.69 23.15 -30.04
CA GLY A 249 13.68 24.25 -29.07
C GLY A 249 14.57 25.42 -29.52
N GLN A 250 15.72 25.13 -30.14
CA GLN A 250 16.60 26.16 -30.70
C GLN A 250 15.91 26.92 -31.84
N ARG A 251 15.22 26.22 -32.75
CA ARG A 251 14.40 26.83 -33.80
C ARG A 251 13.32 27.74 -33.20
N VAL A 252 12.60 27.29 -32.18
CA VAL A 252 11.57 28.08 -31.51
C VAL A 252 12.16 29.35 -30.89
N ALA A 253 13.33 29.27 -30.23
CA ALA A 253 14.02 30.42 -29.66
C ALA A 253 14.45 31.45 -30.73
N VAL A 254 15.01 30.98 -31.85
CA VAL A 254 15.39 31.85 -32.98
C VAL A 254 14.16 32.53 -33.58
N TYR A 255 13.06 31.80 -33.76
CA TYR A 255 11.81 32.36 -34.27
C TYR A 255 11.19 33.36 -33.29
N ALA A 256 11.22 33.11 -31.98
CA ALA A 256 10.76 34.05 -30.98
C ALA A 256 11.52 35.39 -31.11
N LEU A 257 12.84 35.33 -31.22
CA LEU A 257 13.65 36.52 -31.43
C LEU A 257 13.36 37.22 -32.76
N ALA A 258 13.25 36.45 -33.85
CA ALA A 258 12.94 37.00 -35.18
C ALA A 258 11.58 37.71 -35.21
N HIS A 259 10.55 37.14 -34.59
CA HIS A 259 9.24 37.77 -34.46
C HIS A 259 9.28 39.02 -33.57
N ALA A 260 10.05 39.01 -32.49
CA ALA A 260 10.25 40.19 -31.65
C ALA A 260 10.91 41.33 -32.42
N ILE A 261 11.97 41.04 -33.16
CA ILE A 261 12.67 42.01 -34.02
C ILE A 261 11.74 42.51 -35.15
N LYS A 262 11.01 41.62 -35.82
CA LYS A 262 10.03 41.98 -36.86
C LYS A 262 9.01 42.99 -36.34
N LYS A 263 8.49 42.76 -35.12
CA LYS A 263 7.51 43.63 -34.45
C LYS A 263 8.14 44.97 -34.03
N LEU A 264 9.35 44.93 -33.47
CA LEU A 264 10.10 46.13 -33.07
C LEU A 264 10.40 47.05 -34.26
N LEU A 265 10.90 46.46 -35.35
CA LEU A 265 11.26 47.15 -36.58
C LEU A 265 10.06 47.46 -37.48
N LYS A 266 8.82 47.13 -37.06
CA LYS A 266 7.58 47.33 -37.81
C LYS A 266 7.69 46.83 -39.25
N CYS A 267 8.25 45.63 -39.42
CA CYS A 267 8.49 45.06 -40.73
C CYS A 267 7.22 44.47 -41.35
N ASN A 268 6.98 44.84 -42.61
CA ASN A 268 6.06 44.14 -43.51
C ASN A 268 6.86 43.12 -44.36
N ASP A 269 6.26 42.55 -45.40
CA ASP A 269 6.89 41.49 -46.20
C ASP A 269 8.06 41.98 -47.06
N THR A 270 8.17 43.29 -47.29
CA THR A 270 9.17 43.88 -48.20
C THR A 270 10.11 44.89 -47.54
N ALA A 271 9.71 45.50 -46.43
CA ALA A 271 10.48 46.57 -45.78
C ALA A 271 10.19 46.68 -44.29
N CYS A 272 11.15 47.26 -43.56
CA CYS A 272 11.06 47.61 -42.16
C CYS A 272 11.15 49.13 -42.01
N SER A 273 10.22 49.74 -41.28
CA SER A 273 10.18 51.20 -41.07
C SER A 273 10.63 51.63 -39.67
N GLY A 274 10.98 50.68 -38.80
CA GLY A 274 11.45 50.94 -37.45
C GLY A 274 12.94 51.20 -37.38
N ASP A 275 13.35 51.82 -36.27
CA ASP A 275 14.75 52.16 -36.00
C ASP A 275 15.58 50.90 -35.72
N THR A 276 16.69 50.74 -36.44
CA THR A 276 17.63 49.64 -36.27
C THR A 276 18.59 49.84 -35.09
N ASP A 277 18.73 51.07 -34.59
CA ASP A 277 19.53 51.38 -33.41
C ASP A 277 18.66 51.36 -32.15
N PHE A 278 18.34 50.16 -31.67
CA PHE A 278 17.48 49.97 -30.52
C PHE A 278 18.22 49.32 -29.34
N LEU A 279 17.78 49.71 -28.15
CA LEU A 279 18.34 49.21 -26.90
C LEU A 279 17.72 47.83 -26.55
N PRO A 280 18.49 46.88 -25.99
CA PRO A 280 18.04 45.50 -25.76
C PRO A 280 16.75 45.35 -24.94
N TRP A 281 16.47 46.24 -23.99
CA TRP A 281 15.25 46.16 -23.17
C TRP A 281 13.96 46.35 -23.98
N LYS A 282 14.01 47.06 -25.13
CA LYS A 282 12.85 47.16 -26.02
C LYS A 282 12.43 45.79 -26.56
N LEU A 283 13.38 44.87 -26.75
CA LEU A 283 13.06 43.48 -27.12
C LEU A 283 12.48 42.71 -25.94
N VAL A 284 12.96 42.94 -24.71
CA VAL A 284 12.42 42.31 -23.48
C VAL A 284 10.93 42.64 -23.33
N ASP A 285 10.56 43.93 -23.44
CA ASP A 285 9.17 44.38 -23.34
C ASP A 285 8.28 43.74 -24.42
N ILE A 286 8.79 43.63 -25.65
CA ILE A 286 8.08 43.00 -26.76
C ILE A 286 7.89 41.51 -26.52
N LEU A 287 8.91 40.81 -26.02
CA LEU A 287 8.86 39.37 -25.78
C LEU A 287 7.79 39.00 -24.74
N HIS A 288 7.62 39.80 -23.69
CA HIS A 288 6.55 39.57 -22.69
C HIS A 288 5.13 39.72 -23.26
N LEU A 289 4.95 40.56 -24.29
CA LEU A 289 3.63 40.90 -24.82
C LEU A 289 3.28 40.19 -26.13
N MET A 290 4.24 39.53 -26.76
CA MET A 290 4.03 38.90 -28.06
C MET A 290 3.51 37.48 -27.94
N ASN A 291 2.70 37.12 -28.92
CA ASN A 291 2.45 35.73 -29.31
C ASN A 291 2.95 35.54 -30.74
N PHE A 292 3.35 34.32 -31.07
CA PHE A 292 3.68 33.97 -32.44
C PHE A 292 3.25 32.55 -32.74
N THR A 293 3.00 32.27 -34.01
CA THR A 293 2.60 30.96 -34.49
C THR A 293 3.75 30.30 -35.24
N LEU A 294 4.09 29.07 -34.87
CA LEU A 294 5.06 28.23 -35.58
C LEU A 294 4.49 26.81 -35.63
N ASP A 295 4.51 26.20 -36.82
CA ASP A 295 4.01 24.83 -37.06
C ASP A 295 2.57 24.61 -36.52
N ASN A 296 1.66 25.59 -36.75
CA ASN A 296 0.28 25.62 -36.26
C ASN A 296 0.12 25.63 -34.72
N GLN A 297 1.19 25.89 -33.97
CA GLN A 297 1.15 26.10 -32.52
C GLN A 297 1.39 27.56 -32.19
N THR A 298 0.68 28.07 -31.19
CA THR A 298 0.88 29.43 -30.68
C THR A 298 1.77 29.40 -29.45
N TYR A 299 2.82 30.21 -29.46
CA TYR A 299 3.80 30.32 -28.39
C TYR A 299 3.73 31.68 -27.70
N THR A 300 3.88 31.67 -26.39
CA THR A 300 3.82 32.85 -25.51
C THR A 300 4.73 32.64 -24.31
N PHE A 301 5.41 33.71 -23.88
CA PHE A 301 6.10 33.74 -22.60
C PHE A 301 5.13 34.13 -21.48
N ASN A 302 5.28 33.54 -20.29
CA ASN A 302 4.60 34.01 -19.10
C ASN A 302 5.29 35.26 -18.51
N GLU A 303 4.79 35.75 -17.37
CA GLU A 303 5.36 36.90 -16.68
C GLU A 303 6.83 36.68 -16.27
N GLN A 304 7.20 35.42 -15.99
CA GLN A 304 8.56 35.02 -15.65
C GLN A 304 9.40 34.66 -16.89
N GLY A 305 8.95 34.98 -18.11
CA GLY A 305 9.73 34.74 -19.33
C GLY A 305 9.92 33.26 -19.68
N ASP A 306 9.02 32.39 -19.20
CA ASP A 306 9.05 30.93 -19.37
C ASP A 306 7.91 30.43 -20.25
N PHE A 307 8.09 29.28 -20.90
CA PHE A 307 7.00 28.59 -21.60
C PHE A 307 6.28 27.61 -20.67
N GLU A 308 4.97 27.47 -20.81
CA GLU A 308 4.15 26.55 -19.99
C GLU A 308 3.40 25.52 -20.85
N ASN A 309 4.09 25.01 -21.88
CA ASN A 309 3.51 24.11 -22.88
C ASN A 309 3.43 22.64 -22.41
N GLY A 310 4.10 22.26 -21.33
CA GLY A 310 4.01 20.93 -20.72
C GLY A 310 5.17 19.99 -21.06
N TYR A 311 4.98 18.70 -20.76
CA TYR A 311 5.99 17.66 -20.98
C TYR A 311 5.38 16.44 -21.67
N ASP A 312 6.17 15.78 -22.50
CA ASP A 312 5.85 14.42 -22.99
C ASP A 312 6.52 13.40 -22.05
N LEU A 313 5.75 12.38 -21.64
CA LEU A 313 6.27 11.19 -20.98
C LEU A 313 6.75 10.23 -22.06
N ILE A 314 8.03 9.89 -22.00
CA ILE A 314 8.68 8.98 -22.95
C ILE A 314 9.12 7.69 -22.25
N ARG A 315 9.17 6.61 -23.03
CA ARG A 315 9.73 5.32 -22.66
C ARG A 315 10.86 4.98 -23.62
N TRP A 316 11.93 4.38 -23.10
CA TRP A 316 12.98 3.79 -23.93
C TRP A 316 12.58 2.38 -24.36
N LYS A 317 12.02 2.28 -25.55
CA LYS A 317 11.58 1.02 -26.17
C LYS A 317 12.79 0.18 -26.59
N MET A 318 12.80 -1.10 -26.23
CA MET A 318 13.85 -2.05 -26.65
C MET A 318 13.80 -2.33 -28.14
N ILE A 319 14.93 -2.13 -28.83
CA ILE A 319 15.09 -2.44 -30.25
C ILE A 319 16.48 -3.06 -30.47
N GLY A 320 16.51 -4.36 -30.77
CA GLY A 320 17.76 -5.11 -30.86
C GLY A 320 18.58 -5.03 -29.57
N ASN A 321 19.83 -4.56 -29.69
CA ASN A 321 20.72 -4.34 -28.55
C ASN A 321 20.65 -2.91 -27.96
N GLY A 322 19.82 -2.04 -28.53
CA GLY A 322 19.68 -0.64 -28.13
C GLY A 322 18.26 -0.26 -27.74
N ARG A 323 18.03 1.04 -27.66
CA ARG A 323 16.76 1.67 -27.29
C ARG A 323 16.37 2.79 -28.26
N GLU A 324 15.08 3.03 -28.38
CA GLU A 324 14.52 4.20 -29.06
C GLU A 324 13.45 4.89 -28.21
N LEU A 325 13.20 6.16 -28.48
CA LEU A 325 12.20 6.96 -27.77
C LEU A 325 10.79 6.67 -28.29
N GLU A 326 9.86 6.44 -27.37
CA GLU A 326 8.44 6.32 -27.66
C GLU A 326 7.66 7.21 -26.69
N VAL A 327 6.82 8.11 -27.21
CA VAL A 327 5.94 8.94 -26.39
C VAL A 327 4.75 8.10 -25.90
N VAL A 328 4.63 7.98 -24.59
CA VAL A 328 3.66 7.14 -23.87
C VAL A 328 2.73 7.94 -22.96
N GLY A 329 2.88 9.26 -22.89
CA GLY A 329 1.95 10.12 -22.16
C GLY A 329 2.30 11.59 -22.29
N LYS A 330 1.49 12.45 -21.66
CA LYS A 330 1.64 13.92 -21.66
C LYS A 330 1.24 14.51 -20.32
N PHE A 331 1.91 15.57 -19.92
CA PHE A 331 1.54 16.43 -18.79
C PHE A 331 1.26 17.85 -19.28
N LEU A 332 0.07 18.36 -18.99
CA LEU A 332 -0.35 19.70 -19.36
C LEU A 332 -0.29 20.62 -18.13
N ILE A 333 0.56 21.64 -18.17
CA ILE A 333 0.79 22.55 -17.03
C ILE A 333 -0.49 23.34 -16.68
N LYS A 334 -1.19 23.89 -17.69
CA LYS A 334 -2.35 24.79 -17.52
C LYS A 334 -3.45 24.25 -16.61
N ASN A 335 -3.75 22.95 -16.68
CA ASN A 335 -4.77 22.29 -15.86
C ASN A 335 -4.18 21.23 -14.92
N GLY A 336 -2.85 21.04 -14.95
CA GLY A 336 -2.15 20.00 -14.20
C GLY A 336 -2.60 18.57 -14.52
N SER A 337 -3.19 18.32 -15.70
CA SER A 337 -3.68 16.98 -16.07
C SER A 337 -2.56 16.11 -16.65
N ILE A 338 -2.69 14.81 -16.44
CA ILE A 338 -1.87 13.78 -17.08
C ILE A 338 -2.73 12.98 -18.06
N ASN A 339 -2.12 12.57 -19.17
CA ASN A 339 -2.69 11.62 -20.11
C ASN A 339 -1.65 10.52 -20.34
N VAL A 340 -2.04 9.25 -20.21
CA VAL A 340 -1.14 8.10 -20.38
C VAL A 340 -1.73 7.17 -21.43
N TYR A 341 -0.93 6.87 -22.45
CA TYR A 341 -1.26 5.96 -23.54
C TYR A 341 -0.93 4.53 -23.11
N GLN A 342 -1.87 3.89 -22.39
CA GLN A 342 -1.66 2.55 -21.80
C GLN A 342 -1.29 1.48 -22.84
N ASP A 343 -1.83 1.60 -24.06
CA ASP A 343 -1.56 0.73 -25.20
C ASP A 343 -0.08 0.71 -25.60
N LYS A 344 0.66 1.79 -25.30
CA LYS A 344 2.09 1.93 -25.60
C LYS A 344 3.01 1.51 -24.45
N ILE A 345 2.46 1.01 -23.33
CA ILE A 345 3.22 0.56 -22.16
C ILE A 345 2.97 -0.94 -21.92
N PRO A 346 3.53 -1.83 -22.75
CA PRO A 346 3.44 -3.27 -22.51
C PRO A 346 4.33 -3.68 -21.33
N TRP A 347 3.71 -4.09 -20.22
CA TRP A 347 4.41 -4.66 -19.06
C TRP A 347 4.77 -6.13 -19.32
N ARG A 348 6.00 -6.56 -18.94
CA ARG A 348 6.46 -7.95 -19.14
C ARG A 348 5.56 -9.01 -18.51
N ASN A 349 5.00 -8.72 -17.33
CA ASN A 349 4.22 -9.69 -16.54
C ASN A 349 2.71 -9.44 -16.61
N THR A 350 2.21 -8.71 -17.62
CA THR A 350 0.81 -8.25 -17.77
C THR A 350 0.30 -7.29 -16.70
N THR A 351 0.90 -7.31 -15.51
CA THR A 351 0.62 -6.37 -14.42
C THR A 351 1.73 -5.34 -14.30
N MET A 352 1.32 -4.12 -13.99
CA MET A 352 2.23 -3.01 -13.69
C MET A 352 3.00 -3.32 -12.40
N PRO A 353 4.34 -3.25 -12.42
CA PRO A 353 5.15 -3.46 -11.23
C PRO A 353 4.85 -2.37 -10.19
N LEU A 354 4.61 -2.80 -8.96
CA LEU A 354 4.40 -1.91 -7.83
C LEU A 354 5.74 -1.58 -7.16
N SER A 355 5.83 -0.39 -6.58
CA SER A 355 6.95 0.05 -5.75
C SER A 355 6.35 0.53 -4.45
N ARG A 356 6.32 -0.36 -3.44
CA ARG A 356 5.65 -0.13 -2.15
C ARG A 356 6.57 -0.45 -0.99
N CYS A 357 6.45 0.31 0.10
CA CYS A 357 7.24 0.06 1.30
C CYS A 357 6.83 -1.26 1.97
N SER A 358 5.52 -1.42 2.15
CA SER A 358 4.90 -2.54 2.85
C SER A 358 4.04 -3.37 1.91
N GLU A 359 4.06 -4.68 2.10
CA GLU A 359 3.17 -5.60 1.41
C GLU A 359 1.70 -5.36 1.77
N ALA A 360 0.81 -5.83 0.89
CA ALA A 360 -0.61 -5.78 1.14
C ALA A 360 -0.99 -6.61 2.38
N CYS A 361 -1.74 -6.04 3.32
CA CYS A 361 -2.15 -6.77 4.51
C CYS A 361 -3.15 -7.88 4.18
N PRO A 362 -2.98 -9.11 4.71
CA PRO A 362 -3.94 -10.19 4.48
C PRO A 362 -5.26 -9.95 5.23
N PRO A 363 -6.36 -10.63 4.86
CA PRO A 363 -7.61 -10.58 5.60
C PRO A 363 -7.41 -11.02 7.05
N GLY A 364 -8.18 -10.44 7.96
CA GLY A 364 -8.04 -10.62 9.40
C GLY A 364 -7.00 -9.71 10.06
N THR A 365 -6.35 -8.84 9.28
CA THR A 365 -5.37 -7.86 9.79
C THR A 365 -5.76 -6.43 9.42
N GLU A 366 -5.25 -5.46 10.18
CA GLU A 366 -5.34 -4.03 9.91
C GLU A 366 -3.96 -3.38 9.81
N LYS A 367 -3.94 -2.18 9.22
CA LYS A 367 -2.71 -1.41 8.99
C LYS A 367 -2.34 -0.60 10.22
N LYS A 368 -1.23 -0.94 10.85
CA LYS A 368 -0.55 -0.11 11.84
C LYS A 368 0.48 0.75 11.15
N LYS A 369 0.16 2.04 10.96
CA LYS A 369 1.08 3.01 10.33
C LYS A 369 2.38 3.12 11.13
N SER A 370 3.49 3.16 10.40
CA SER A 370 4.82 3.45 10.95
C SER A 370 5.03 4.97 11.08
N SER A 371 6.24 5.39 11.47
CA SER A 371 6.65 6.80 11.43
C SER A 371 6.67 7.37 10.00
N ILE A 372 6.90 6.51 9.00
CA ILE A 372 6.84 6.84 7.57
C ILE A 372 5.42 6.55 7.06
N SER A 373 4.77 7.54 6.46
CA SER A 373 3.34 7.49 6.08
C SER A 373 2.96 6.35 5.14
N CYS A 374 3.84 5.97 4.20
CA CYS A 374 3.59 4.90 3.23
C CYS A 374 3.95 3.50 3.76
N CYS A 375 4.61 3.42 4.91
CA CYS A 375 5.01 2.16 5.54
C CYS A 375 4.06 1.82 6.68
N TYR A 376 3.62 0.58 6.71
CA TYR A 376 2.78 0.05 7.78
C TYR A 376 3.14 -1.40 8.08
N SER A 377 2.82 -1.86 9.28
CA SER A 377 2.82 -3.27 9.62
C SER A 377 1.38 -3.78 9.69
N CYS A 378 1.20 -5.06 9.41
CA CYS A 378 -0.10 -5.70 9.54
C CYS A 378 -0.22 -6.26 10.96
N THR A 379 -1.28 -5.86 11.66
CA THR A 379 -1.59 -6.35 13.01
C THR A 379 -2.93 -7.06 12.99
N ASN A 380 -3.05 -8.16 13.72
CA ASN A 380 -4.30 -8.92 13.79
C ASN A 380 -5.43 -8.05 14.35
N CYS A 381 -6.63 -8.21 13.78
CA CYS A 381 -7.84 -7.65 14.36
C CYS A 381 -8.02 -8.13 15.81
N SER A 382 -8.53 -7.25 16.67
CA SER A 382 -8.92 -7.61 18.04
C SER A 382 -10.18 -8.49 18.04
N GLU A 383 -10.46 -9.11 19.19
CA GLU A 383 -11.68 -9.88 19.40
C GLU A 383 -12.96 -9.07 19.10
N GLY A 384 -13.92 -9.69 18.43
CA GLY A 384 -15.17 -9.02 17.99
C GLY A 384 -15.01 -8.11 16.77
N PHE A 385 -13.80 -8.00 16.19
CA PHE A 385 -13.53 -7.29 14.95
C PHE A 385 -12.95 -8.23 13.87
N TYR A 386 -13.20 -7.92 12.62
CA TYR A 386 -12.77 -8.71 11.46
C TYR A 386 -12.33 -7.81 10.29
N SER A 387 -11.62 -8.39 9.34
CA SER A 387 -11.18 -7.73 8.11
C SER A 387 -11.32 -8.72 6.96
N ALA A 388 -12.27 -8.49 6.06
CA ALA A 388 -12.60 -9.46 5.01
C ALA A 388 -11.71 -9.31 3.76
N ASP A 389 -11.38 -8.07 3.42
CA ASP A 389 -10.69 -7.73 2.18
C ASP A 389 -9.17 -7.64 2.39
N MET A 390 -8.43 -7.83 1.30
CA MET A 390 -6.99 -7.55 1.26
C MET A 390 -6.72 -6.06 1.45
N ASP A 391 -5.67 -5.76 2.21
CA ASP A 391 -5.10 -4.43 2.42
C ASP A 391 -6.06 -3.41 3.07
N GLN A 392 -7.01 -3.90 3.85
CA GLN A 392 -7.99 -3.09 4.58
C GLN A 392 -7.30 -2.22 5.64
N THR A 393 -7.74 -0.96 5.78
CA THR A 393 -7.02 0.02 6.62
C THR A 393 -7.26 -0.22 8.12
N ALA A 394 -8.49 -0.58 8.49
CA ALA A 394 -8.90 -0.82 9.87
C ALA A 394 -9.88 -1.99 9.92
N CYS A 395 -9.88 -2.73 11.02
CA CYS A 395 -10.85 -3.81 11.23
C CYS A 395 -12.26 -3.25 11.47
N GLN A 396 -13.26 -4.01 11.06
CA GLN A 396 -14.67 -3.68 11.24
C GLN A 396 -15.28 -4.51 12.38
N PRO A 397 -16.22 -3.96 13.15
CA PRO A 397 -16.91 -4.72 14.19
C PRO A 397 -17.81 -5.80 13.57
N CYS A 398 -17.93 -6.95 14.24
CA CYS A 398 -18.84 -8.01 13.82
C CYS A 398 -20.32 -7.59 13.94
N PRO A 399 -21.17 -7.91 12.94
CA PRO A 399 -22.60 -7.61 12.99
C PRO A 399 -23.36 -8.58 13.93
N ASN A 400 -24.51 -8.13 14.48
CA ASN A 400 -25.55 -8.90 15.20
C ASN A 400 -25.21 -10.34 15.65
N ASP A 401 -25.18 -10.61 16.97
CA ASP A 401 -25.03 -11.96 17.58
C ASP A 401 -23.90 -12.85 17.02
N THR A 402 -22.99 -12.28 16.23
CA THR A 402 -21.78 -12.92 15.73
C THR A 402 -20.54 -12.32 16.37
N TRP A 403 -19.48 -13.10 16.40
CA TRP A 403 -18.23 -12.81 17.07
C TRP A 403 -17.06 -13.32 16.25
N SER A 404 -15.89 -12.74 16.46
CA SER A 404 -14.65 -13.17 15.81
C SER A 404 -13.53 -13.34 16.83
N LEU A 405 -12.67 -14.32 16.58
CA LEU A 405 -11.41 -14.46 17.28
C LEU A 405 -10.38 -13.44 16.74
N PRO A 406 -9.34 -13.10 17.53
CA PRO A 406 -8.27 -12.25 17.04
C PRO A 406 -7.67 -12.78 15.73
N GLY A 407 -7.58 -11.93 14.72
CA GLY A 407 -7.05 -12.31 13.40
C GLY A 407 -8.05 -12.97 12.44
N SER A 408 -9.36 -13.00 12.76
CA SER A 408 -10.35 -13.63 11.87
C SER A 408 -10.72 -12.72 10.70
N SER A 409 -10.88 -13.31 9.51
CA SER A 409 -11.38 -12.63 8.32
C SER A 409 -12.90 -12.62 8.18
N GLN A 410 -13.61 -13.31 9.07
CA GLN A 410 -15.06 -13.43 9.09
C GLN A 410 -15.57 -13.53 10.53
N CYS A 411 -16.86 -13.29 10.71
CA CYS A 411 -17.55 -13.45 11.99
C CYS A 411 -18.32 -14.76 12.02
N GLU A 412 -18.38 -15.39 13.20
CA GLU A 412 -19.07 -16.65 13.46
C GLU A 412 -20.13 -16.49 14.56
N VAL A 413 -21.17 -17.32 14.53
CA VAL A 413 -22.23 -17.30 15.56
C VAL A 413 -21.72 -17.96 16.85
N TRP A 414 -22.11 -17.45 18.01
CA TRP A 414 -21.79 -18.06 19.31
C TRP A 414 -22.22 -19.53 19.38
N LYS A 415 -21.30 -20.41 19.82
CA LYS A 415 -21.61 -21.81 20.18
C LYS A 415 -21.75 -21.92 21.69
N ILE A 416 -22.95 -22.31 22.14
CA ILE A 416 -23.25 -22.52 23.57
C ILE A 416 -22.85 -23.96 23.94
N TRP A 417 -22.08 -24.11 25.01
CA TRP A 417 -21.71 -25.41 25.56
C TRP A 417 -22.74 -25.88 26.59
N TYR A 418 -23.25 -27.10 26.44
CA TYR A 418 -24.19 -27.75 27.38
C TYR A 418 -23.89 -29.26 27.47
N LEU A 419 -24.48 -29.95 28.44
CA LEU A 419 -24.27 -31.40 28.62
C LEU A 419 -25.02 -32.17 27.51
N GLU A 420 -24.35 -32.38 26.38
CA GLU A 420 -24.93 -33.10 25.23
C GLU A 420 -25.20 -34.57 25.58
N TRP A 421 -26.28 -35.12 25.05
CA TRP A 421 -26.66 -36.54 25.25
C TRP A 421 -25.58 -37.52 24.77
N SER A 422 -24.88 -37.16 23.69
CA SER A 422 -23.80 -37.93 23.08
C SER A 422 -22.46 -37.82 23.79
N ALA A 423 -22.30 -36.88 24.74
CA ALA A 423 -21.03 -36.68 25.40
C ALA A 423 -20.69 -37.83 26.35
N ALA A 424 -19.42 -38.21 26.43
CA ALA A 424 -18.97 -39.36 27.22
C ALA A 424 -19.38 -39.27 28.71
N HIS A 425 -19.29 -38.07 29.30
CA HIS A 425 -19.70 -37.84 30.68
C HIS A 425 -21.21 -38.02 30.88
N SER A 426 -22.04 -37.56 29.94
CA SER A 426 -23.49 -37.76 29.95
C SER A 426 -23.85 -39.24 29.86
N ILE A 427 -23.19 -39.99 28.98
CA ILE A 427 -23.43 -41.43 28.80
C ILE A 427 -23.13 -42.20 30.10
N VAL A 428 -22.01 -41.90 30.76
CA VAL A 428 -21.65 -42.54 32.05
C VAL A 428 -22.73 -42.28 33.12
N VAL A 429 -23.21 -41.04 33.20
CA VAL A 429 -24.26 -40.65 34.16
C VAL A 429 -25.59 -41.33 33.84
N ILE A 430 -25.98 -41.43 32.56
CA ILE A 430 -27.18 -42.16 32.12
C ILE A 430 -27.09 -43.64 32.51
N ILE A 431 -25.97 -44.31 32.22
CA ILE A 431 -25.78 -45.73 32.56
C ILE A 431 -25.91 -45.93 34.08
N GLY A 432 -25.26 -45.09 34.89
CA GLY A 432 -25.37 -45.14 36.35
C GLY A 432 -26.81 -44.95 36.84
N THR A 433 -27.55 -44.01 36.23
CA THR A 433 -28.95 -43.72 36.55
C THR A 433 -29.85 -44.91 36.21
N VAL A 434 -29.67 -45.52 35.03
CA VAL A 434 -30.42 -46.70 34.60
C VAL A 434 -30.17 -47.89 35.53
N ILE A 435 -28.91 -48.16 35.88
CA ILE A 435 -28.56 -49.23 36.84
C ILE A 435 -29.23 -48.95 38.19
N GLY A 436 -29.20 -47.70 38.68
CA GLY A 436 -29.86 -47.28 39.91
C GLY A 436 -31.36 -47.55 39.89
N ILE A 437 -32.06 -47.17 38.82
CA ILE A 437 -33.51 -47.40 38.65
C ILE A 437 -33.81 -48.91 38.61
N VAL A 438 -33.02 -49.71 37.89
CA VAL A 438 -33.21 -51.18 37.81
C VAL A 438 -33.08 -51.81 39.20
N LEU A 439 -32.06 -51.44 39.98
CA LEU A 439 -31.87 -51.92 41.35
C LEU A 439 -33.02 -51.49 42.27
N LEU A 440 -33.53 -50.26 42.12
CA LEU A 440 -34.69 -49.78 42.86
C LEU A 440 -35.95 -50.58 42.55
N VAL A 441 -36.24 -50.83 41.27
CA VAL A 441 -37.40 -51.62 40.84
C VAL A 441 -37.31 -53.05 41.37
N PHE A 442 -36.14 -53.68 41.28
CA PHE A 442 -35.91 -55.01 41.83
C PHE A 442 -36.13 -55.05 43.35
N SER A 443 -35.56 -54.09 44.09
CA SER A 443 -35.78 -53.96 45.53
C SER A 443 -37.25 -53.65 45.88
N PHE A 444 -37.97 -52.91 45.04
CA PHE A 444 -39.39 -52.64 45.23
C PHE A 444 -40.24 -53.90 45.09
N ILE A 445 -40.01 -54.70 44.03
CA ILE A 445 -40.68 -55.98 43.80
C ILE A 445 -40.43 -56.94 44.97
N PHE A 446 -39.17 -57.06 45.42
CA PHE A 446 -38.81 -57.89 46.57
C PHE A 446 -39.58 -57.51 47.84
N PHE A 447 -39.66 -56.21 48.15
CA PHE A 447 -40.39 -55.72 49.33
C PHE A 447 -41.91 -55.96 49.24
N ILE A 448 -42.51 -55.80 48.06
CA ILE A 448 -43.93 -56.12 47.85
C ILE A 448 -44.18 -57.61 48.07
N ARG A 449 -43.33 -58.47 47.51
CA ARG A 449 -43.50 -59.91 47.58
C ARG A 449 -43.38 -60.47 49.00
N HIS A 450 -42.59 -59.80 49.85
CA HIS A 450 -42.34 -60.17 51.25
C HIS A 450 -43.03 -59.23 52.25
N ARG A 451 -44.06 -58.48 51.84
CA ARG A 451 -44.76 -57.49 52.69
C ARG A 451 -45.34 -58.08 53.99
N GLU A 452 -45.62 -59.38 54.01
CA GLU A 452 -46.22 -60.08 55.15
C GLU A 452 -45.19 -60.52 56.19
N ASN A 453 -43.89 -60.42 55.88
CA ASN A 453 -42.83 -60.68 56.85
C ASN A 453 -42.88 -59.64 57.97
N PRO A 454 -42.83 -60.04 59.26
CA PRO A 454 -42.96 -59.12 60.39
C PRO A 454 -41.89 -58.01 60.40
N LEU A 455 -40.68 -58.31 59.89
CA LEU A 455 -39.60 -57.33 59.75
C LEU A 455 -39.89 -56.20 58.74
N ILE A 456 -40.74 -56.45 57.75
CA ILE A 456 -41.04 -55.52 56.65
C ILE A 456 -42.39 -54.83 56.88
N LYS A 457 -43.36 -55.55 57.44
CA LYS A 457 -44.75 -55.11 57.63
C LYS A 457 -44.86 -53.78 58.39
N ASP A 458 -44.08 -53.62 59.46
CA ASP A 458 -44.16 -52.45 60.34
C ASP A 458 -43.64 -51.15 59.69
N PHE A 459 -42.78 -51.27 58.65
CA PHE A 459 -42.16 -50.13 57.97
C PHE A 459 -42.40 -50.09 56.46
N PHE A 460 -43.33 -50.91 55.97
CA PHE A 460 -43.57 -51.11 54.53
C PHE A 460 -43.87 -49.79 53.81
N ILE A 461 -44.79 -48.99 54.36
CA ILE A 461 -45.24 -47.74 53.73
C ILE A 461 -44.12 -46.69 53.70
N VAL A 462 -43.33 -46.56 54.77
CA VAL A 462 -42.18 -45.64 54.82
C VAL A 462 -41.10 -46.05 53.82
N SER A 463 -40.86 -47.36 53.66
CA SER A 463 -39.94 -47.87 52.65
C SER A 463 -40.42 -47.60 51.22
N CYS A 464 -41.73 -47.69 50.95
CA CYS A 464 -42.32 -47.31 49.67
C CYS A 464 -42.13 -45.82 49.37
N LEU A 465 -42.39 -44.94 50.34
CA LEU A 465 -42.19 -43.49 50.19
C LEU A 465 -40.71 -43.13 49.94
N MET A 466 -39.78 -43.79 50.63
CA MET A 466 -38.35 -43.63 50.40
C MET A 466 -37.95 -44.02 48.97
N LYS A 467 -38.46 -45.14 48.45
CA LYS A 467 -38.20 -45.58 47.06
C LYS A 467 -38.81 -44.64 46.02
N LEU A 468 -39.98 -44.05 46.32
CA LEU A 468 -40.57 -43.02 45.47
C LEU A 468 -39.67 -41.78 45.41
N GLY A 469 -39.15 -41.32 46.56
CA GLY A 469 -38.19 -40.20 46.60
C GLY A 469 -36.92 -40.49 45.78
N LEU A 470 -36.36 -41.69 45.91
CA LEU A 470 -35.17 -42.09 45.15
C LEU A 470 -35.45 -42.15 43.65
N LEU A 471 -36.63 -42.62 43.23
CA LEU A 471 -37.03 -42.62 41.82
C LEU A 471 -37.10 -41.19 41.25
N VAL A 472 -37.67 -40.25 42.01
CA VAL A 472 -37.73 -38.83 41.61
C VAL A 472 -36.32 -38.23 41.53
N SER A 473 -35.42 -38.56 42.47
CA SER A 473 -34.02 -38.13 42.43
C SER A 473 -33.22 -38.72 41.25
N PHE A 474 -33.44 -39.99 40.87
CA PHE A 474 -32.83 -40.54 39.66
C PHE A 474 -33.45 -39.90 38.40
N GLY A 475 -34.75 -39.63 38.41
CA GLY A 475 -35.43 -38.91 37.35
C GLY A 475 -34.85 -37.51 37.12
N SER A 476 -34.51 -36.78 38.20
CA SER A 476 -33.97 -35.41 38.07
C SER A 476 -32.64 -35.37 37.30
N VAL A 477 -31.79 -36.41 37.42
CA VAL A 477 -30.51 -36.50 36.70
C VAL A 477 -30.71 -36.45 35.18
N ILE A 478 -31.79 -37.07 34.67
CA ILE A 478 -32.11 -37.07 33.24
C ILE A 478 -32.51 -35.67 32.77
N VAL A 479 -33.18 -34.90 33.62
CA VAL A 479 -33.64 -33.53 33.31
C VAL A 479 -32.44 -32.57 33.14
N PHE A 480 -31.28 -32.86 33.75
CA PHE A 480 -30.04 -32.06 33.60
C PHE A 480 -29.36 -32.24 32.22
N LEU A 481 -29.78 -33.20 31.40
CA LEU A 481 -29.16 -33.52 30.12
C LEU A 481 -29.85 -32.80 28.96
N GLY A 482 -29.05 -32.34 28.00
CA GLY A 482 -29.52 -31.66 26.79
C GLY A 482 -29.57 -30.14 26.90
N ARG A 483 -30.17 -29.51 25.89
CA ARG A 483 -30.22 -28.05 25.78
C ARG A 483 -31.13 -27.48 26.89
N PRO A 484 -30.64 -26.54 27.71
CA PRO A 484 -31.45 -25.96 28.77
C PRO A 484 -32.63 -25.21 28.15
N THR A 485 -33.83 -25.49 28.65
CA THR A 485 -35.04 -24.72 28.37
C THR A 485 -35.58 -24.20 29.69
N LYS A 486 -36.38 -23.13 29.64
CA LYS A 486 -37.01 -22.54 30.84
C LYS A 486 -37.70 -23.59 31.72
N TYR A 487 -38.48 -24.48 31.11
CA TYR A 487 -39.20 -25.53 31.84
C TYR A 487 -38.28 -26.63 32.40
N LEU A 488 -37.27 -27.05 31.64
CA LEU A 488 -36.28 -28.03 32.10
C LEU A 488 -35.49 -27.50 33.31
N CYS A 489 -35.07 -26.23 33.26
CA CYS A 489 -34.30 -25.60 34.34
C CYS A 489 -35.10 -25.52 35.65
N MET A 490 -36.39 -25.15 35.56
CA MET A 490 -37.29 -25.14 36.71
C MET A 490 -37.55 -26.55 37.28
N ALA A 491 -37.68 -27.55 36.42
CA ALA A 491 -37.94 -28.94 36.83
C ALA A 491 -36.71 -29.62 37.48
N GLN A 492 -35.49 -29.35 36.99
CA GLN A 492 -34.24 -29.97 37.46
C GLN A 492 -34.06 -29.82 38.98
N GLN A 493 -34.03 -28.58 39.46
CA GLN A 493 -33.76 -28.22 40.85
C GLN A 493 -34.88 -28.68 41.79
N THR A 494 -36.13 -28.56 41.33
CA THR A 494 -37.31 -28.89 42.13
C THR A 494 -37.49 -30.39 42.33
N MET A 495 -37.30 -31.20 41.28
CA MET A 495 -37.34 -32.65 41.39
C MET A 495 -36.24 -33.19 42.30
N TYR A 496 -35.01 -32.68 42.16
CA TYR A 496 -33.90 -33.10 43.02
C TYR A 496 -34.18 -32.76 44.49
N ALA A 497 -34.57 -31.51 44.79
CA ALA A 497 -34.83 -31.06 46.15
C ALA A 497 -35.98 -31.82 46.82
N LEU A 498 -37.10 -32.02 46.12
CA LEU A 498 -38.26 -32.75 46.66
C LEU A 498 -37.97 -34.24 46.83
N GLY A 499 -37.33 -34.88 45.84
CA GLY A 499 -36.94 -36.28 45.92
C GLY A 499 -35.96 -36.56 47.06
N PHE A 500 -34.93 -35.72 47.20
CA PHE A 500 -33.94 -35.83 48.26
C PHE A 500 -34.55 -35.63 49.65
N THR A 501 -35.34 -34.57 49.83
CA THR A 501 -35.98 -34.30 51.13
C THR A 501 -36.97 -35.39 51.53
N LEU A 502 -37.72 -35.96 50.59
CA LEU A 502 -38.59 -37.11 50.86
C LEU A 502 -37.79 -38.32 51.36
N CYS A 503 -36.65 -38.62 50.73
CA CYS A 503 -35.75 -39.70 51.16
C CYS A 503 -35.20 -39.47 52.57
N VAL A 504 -34.62 -38.31 52.82
CA VAL A 504 -34.00 -37.96 54.11
C VAL A 504 -35.05 -37.94 55.23
N SER A 505 -36.26 -37.44 54.94
CA SER A 505 -37.37 -37.45 55.90
C SER A 505 -37.78 -38.87 56.29
N CYS A 506 -37.78 -39.82 55.34
CA CYS A 506 -38.06 -41.23 55.62
C CYS A 506 -36.94 -41.88 56.46
N ILE A 507 -35.67 -41.57 56.16
CA ILE A 507 -34.52 -42.05 56.94
C ILE A 507 -34.60 -41.52 58.38
N LEU A 508 -34.89 -40.22 58.54
CA LEU A 508 -35.02 -39.58 59.84
C LEU A 508 -36.17 -40.19 60.65
N ALA A 509 -37.33 -40.41 60.05
CA ALA A 509 -38.46 -41.05 60.71
C ALA A 509 -38.11 -42.47 61.20
N LYS A 510 -37.40 -43.26 60.38
CA LYS A 510 -36.94 -44.60 60.77
C LYS A 510 -35.89 -44.54 61.89
N ALA A 511 -34.92 -43.63 61.79
CA ALA A 511 -33.88 -43.44 62.79
C ALA A 511 -34.46 -42.99 64.14
N PHE A 512 -35.44 -42.08 64.12
CA PHE A 512 -36.13 -41.59 65.31
C PHE A 512 -36.93 -42.70 66.01
N ASN A 513 -37.67 -43.51 65.24
CA ASN A 513 -38.37 -44.67 65.79
C ASN A 513 -37.40 -45.67 66.44
N THR A 514 -36.29 -45.95 65.77
CA THR A 514 -35.23 -46.84 66.29
C THR A 514 -34.62 -46.28 67.58
N PHE A 515 -34.34 -44.98 67.62
CA PHE A 515 -33.81 -44.30 68.79
C PHE A 515 -34.75 -44.38 70.00
N ILE A 516 -36.07 -44.28 69.78
CA ILE A 516 -37.08 -44.43 70.84
C ILE A 516 -37.11 -45.88 71.37
N ALA A 517 -36.94 -46.87 70.49
CA ALA A 517 -36.86 -48.27 70.90
C ALA A 517 -35.64 -48.55 71.81
N PHE A 518 -34.50 -47.89 71.56
CA PHE A 518 -33.29 -48.04 72.38
C PHE A 518 -33.34 -47.30 73.73
N ILE A 519 -34.19 -46.28 73.89
CA ILE A 519 -34.39 -45.54 75.16
C ILE A 519 -35.37 -46.27 76.11
N ALA A 520 -35.56 -47.57 75.93
CA ALA A 520 -36.38 -48.41 76.82
C ALA A 520 -35.94 -48.39 78.29
N SER A 521 -34.71 -47.94 78.59
CA SER A 521 -34.14 -47.81 79.93
C SER A 521 -34.60 -46.57 80.71
N ASP A 522 -35.24 -45.58 80.08
CA ASP A 522 -35.84 -44.40 80.74
C ASP A 522 -37.33 -44.23 80.34
N PRO A 523 -38.27 -44.84 81.09
CA PRO A 523 -39.66 -44.93 80.70
C PRO A 523 -40.41 -43.59 80.67
N VAL A 524 -39.93 -42.58 81.42
CA VAL A 524 -40.54 -41.23 81.43
C VAL A 524 -40.18 -40.50 80.13
N ARG A 525 -38.90 -40.54 79.75
CA ARG A 525 -38.41 -39.94 78.51
C ARG A 525 -38.95 -40.66 77.27
N GLN A 526 -39.00 -41.99 77.30
CA GLN A 526 -39.58 -42.81 76.23
C GLN A 526 -41.06 -42.48 75.99
N ARG A 527 -41.88 -42.34 77.05
CA ARG A 527 -43.30 -42.00 76.93
C ARG A 527 -43.55 -40.58 76.41
N LYS A 528 -42.64 -39.63 76.70
CA LYS A 528 -42.73 -38.26 76.18
C LYS A 528 -42.34 -38.20 74.70
N LEU A 529 -41.28 -38.90 74.29
CA LEU A 529 -40.81 -38.94 72.90
C LEU A 529 -41.71 -39.82 72.00
N SER A 530 -42.32 -40.89 72.51
CA SER A 530 -43.23 -41.72 71.73
C SER A 530 -44.51 -40.98 71.31
N ARG A 531 -44.93 -39.94 72.03
CA ARG A 531 -46.01 -39.04 71.58
C ARG A 531 -45.66 -38.26 70.30
N LEU A 532 -44.36 -38.05 70.06
CA LEU A 532 -43.83 -37.40 68.87
C LEU A 532 -43.52 -38.39 67.74
N ASP A 533 -43.56 -39.71 67.99
CA ASP A 533 -43.28 -40.76 67.01
C ASP A 533 -44.48 -40.99 66.07
N LYS A 534 -44.70 -40.01 65.19
CA LYS A 534 -45.69 -40.08 64.12
C LYS A 534 -44.96 -39.97 62.78
N PRO A 535 -44.45 -41.08 62.21
CA PRO A 535 -43.56 -41.05 61.05
C PRO A 535 -44.19 -40.31 59.86
N PHE A 536 -45.49 -40.48 59.62
CA PHE A 536 -46.21 -39.78 58.56
C PHE A 536 -46.29 -38.26 58.78
N VAL A 537 -46.52 -37.81 60.01
CA VAL A 537 -46.61 -36.39 60.33
C VAL A 537 -45.25 -35.72 60.13
N ILE A 538 -44.17 -36.38 60.55
CA ILE A 538 -42.80 -35.90 60.37
C ILE A 538 -42.45 -35.80 58.88
N ILE A 539 -42.73 -36.85 58.11
CA ILE A 539 -42.44 -36.88 56.66
C ILE A 539 -43.23 -35.82 55.91
N ILE A 540 -44.55 -35.72 56.16
CA ILE A 540 -45.41 -34.73 55.50
C ILE A 540 -44.98 -33.32 55.88
N PHE A 541 -44.67 -33.05 57.15
CA PHE A 541 -44.25 -31.73 57.60
C PHE A 541 -42.95 -31.28 56.92
N LEU A 542 -41.91 -32.12 56.94
CA LEU A 542 -40.61 -31.77 56.35
C LEU A 542 -40.68 -31.61 54.82
N THR A 543 -41.42 -32.48 54.14
CA THR A 543 -41.61 -32.39 52.68
C THR A 543 -42.47 -31.19 52.29
N LEU A 544 -43.48 -30.83 53.08
CA LEU A 544 -44.31 -29.64 52.86
C LEU A 544 -43.49 -28.35 53.04
N VAL A 545 -42.65 -28.28 54.06
CA VAL A 545 -41.74 -27.14 54.26
C VAL A 545 -40.83 -26.97 53.03
N GLN A 546 -40.24 -28.07 52.52
CA GLN A 546 -39.43 -28.00 51.30
C GLN A 546 -40.23 -27.61 50.06
N ALA A 547 -41.45 -28.11 49.91
CA ALA A 547 -42.32 -27.74 48.80
C ALA A 547 -42.64 -26.25 48.80
N LEU A 548 -42.91 -25.65 49.96
CA LEU A 548 -43.13 -24.21 50.10
C LEU A 548 -41.88 -23.41 49.74
N ILE A 549 -40.69 -23.86 50.15
CA ILE A 549 -39.41 -23.23 49.79
C ILE A 549 -39.22 -23.26 48.26
N CYS A 550 -39.46 -24.41 47.61
CA CYS A 550 -39.35 -24.54 46.17
C CYS A 550 -40.37 -23.66 45.43
N ILE A 551 -41.62 -23.58 45.90
CA ILE A 551 -42.66 -22.70 45.32
C ILE A 551 -42.25 -21.24 45.45
N PHE A 552 -41.80 -20.82 46.63
CA PHE A 552 -41.33 -19.44 46.86
C PHE A 552 -40.20 -19.10 45.90
N TRP A 553 -39.22 -19.99 45.75
CA TRP A 553 -38.10 -19.77 44.85
C TRP A 553 -38.53 -19.66 43.38
N LEU A 554 -39.43 -20.53 42.90
CA LEU A 554 -39.96 -20.46 41.53
C LEU A 554 -40.76 -19.19 41.24
N VAL A 555 -41.41 -18.60 42.25
CA VAL A 555 -42.26 -17.41 42.09
C VAL A 555 -41.44 -16.12 42.12
N PHE A 556 -40.47 -16.02 43.02
CA PHE A 556 -39.69 -14.80 43.23
C PHE A 556 -38.43 -14.72 42.36
N ASP A 557 -37.90 -15.86 41.94
CA ASP A 557 -36.69 -15.93 41.10
C ASP A 557 -36.78 -17.14 40.14
N PRO A 558 -37.72 -17.12 39.17
CA PRO A 558 -37.80 -18.18 38.18
C PRO A 558 -36.48 -18.21 37.41
N LEU A 559 -35.76 -19.35 37.48
CA LEU A 559 -34.57 -19.58 36.67
C LEU A 559 -34.90 -19.44 35.19
N ASP A 560 -34.65 -18.26 34.64
CA ASP A 560 -34.60 -18.03 33.22
C ASP A 560 -33.23 -18.50 32.71
N ALA A 561 -33.23 -19.26 31.61
CA ALA A 561 -32.02 -19.48 30.85
C ALA A 561 -31.62 -18.13 30.25
N SER A 562 -30.85 -17.35 31.01
CA SER A 562 -30.39 -16.06 30.53
C SER A 562 -29.34 -16.30 29.45
N ASP A 563 -29.56 -15.70 28.28
CA ASP A 563 -28.57 -15.61 27.19
C ASP A 563 -27.35 -14.76 27.59
N SER A 564 -27.31 -14.24 28.82
CA SER A 564 -26.16 -13.53 29.38
C SER A 564 -25.15 -14.52 29.97
N LEU A 565 -24.44 -15.25 29.12
CA LEU A 565 -23.26 -15.98 29.57
C LEU A 565 -22.14 -15.00 29.89
N SER A 566 -21.66 -15.07 31.13
CA SER A 566 -20.43 -14.43 31.60
C SER A 566 -19.29 -14.75 30.65
N LYS A 567 -18.56 -13.70 30.24
CA LYS A 567 -17.25 -13.78 29.58
C LYS A 567 -16.28 -14.58 30.46
N SER A 568 -16.23 -15.90 30.34
CA SER A 568 -15.15 -16.71 30.87
C SER A 568 -14.30 -17.19 29.72
N GLN A 569 -13.09 -16.64 29.65
CA GLN A 569 -12.02 -17.01 28.74
C GLN A 569 -11.71 -18.50 28.87
N ALA A 570 -11.56 -19.17 27.72
CA ALA A 570 -10.92 -20.48 27.60
C ALA A 570 -9.40 -20.31 27.54
#